data_AF-A0A9Q7TSX4-F1
#
_entry.id   AF-A0A9Q7TSX4-F1
#
_cell.length_a   1.000
_cell.length_b   1.000
_cell.length_c   1.000
_cell.angle_alpha   90.00
_cell.angle_beta   90.00
_cell.angle_gamma   90.00
#
_symmetry.space_group_name_H-M   'P 1'
#
loop_
_entity.id
_entity.type
_entity.pdbx_description
1 polymer ?
#
loop_
_entity_poly.entity_id
_entity_poly.type
_entity_poly.pdbx_seq_one_letter_code
_entity_poly.pdbx_strand_id
1 'polypeptide(L)'
;MDKWETQDNGRIKGFLGIKITRDRRRRRISLGLMAYIKEMVNKWLGGANEKSWVPMLSVANVAGGERCEPQRAKKYQELAGQLLWVSNTAQPDIAFAVGVLSRYMSIPIDSAWKAAIHMVKYLNQTNEYQLHLRGETNEHSDTLVTMYTDANWASNPKNGRRSTSGSITYVYGCPVSWKSHVQKCVALSAVEAEFVTASEAV
;
A
#
# COMPACT_ATOMS: atom_id res chain seq x y z
N MET A 1 -18.58 22.05 30.26
CA MET A 1 -18.23 20.98 29.29
C MET A 1 -16.95 20.32 29.82
N ASP A 2 -16.96 19.88 31.09
CA ASP A 2 -15.73 19.67 31.88
C ASP A 2 -15.58 18.21 32.33
N LYS A 3 -15.98 17.27 31.47
CA LYS A 3 -15.96 15.83 31.82
C LYS A 3 -14.66 15.12 31.42
N TRP A 4 -13.81 15.79 30.64
CA TRP A 4 -12.56 15.21 30.14
C TRP A 4 -11.43 16.22 30.22
N GLU A 5 -10.38 15.89 30.95
CA GLU A 5 -9.12 16.64 30.94
C GLU A 5 -8.44 16.44 29.58
N THR A 6 -8.35 17.50 28.78
CA THR A 6 -7.66 17.49 27.49
C THR A 6 -6.40 18.34 27.56
N GLN A 7 -5.25 17.76 27.23
CA GLN A 7 -3.98 18.47 27.12
C GLN A 7 -3.66 18.78 25.64
N ASP A 8 -3.35 20.04 25.34
CA ASP A 8 -2.84 20.43 24.03
C ASP A 8 -1.34 20.10 23.93
N ASN A 9 -1.00 19.09 23.13
CA ASN A 9 0.39 18.70 22.85
C ASN A 9 1.06 19.59 21.78
N GLY A 10 0.41 20.68 21.39
CA GLY A 10 0.89 21.63 20.40
C GLY A 10 0.84 21.07 18.98
N ARG A 11 1.75 21.56 18.12
CA ARG A 11 1.75 21.19 16.70
C ARG A 11 2.13 19.72 16.52
N ILE A 12 1.26 18.98 15.82
CA ILE A 12 1.52 17.58 15.47
C ILE A 12 2.79 17.45 14.64
N LYS A 13 3.73 16.63 15.12
CA LYS A 13 4.98 16.26 14.43
C LYS A 13 4.98 14.81 13.99
N GLY A 14 4.17 13.99 14.63
CA GLY A 14 3.92 12.62 14.20
C GLY A 14 2.72 12.00 14.90
N PHE A 15 2.24 10.90 14.32
CA PHE A 15 1.09 10.15 14.80
C PHE A 15 1.25 8.69 14.36
N LEU A 16 1.20 7.73 15.30
CA LEU A 16 1.31 6.30 14.99
C LEU A 16 2.49 5.91 14.09
N GLY A 17 3.66 6.54 14.26
CA GLY A 17 4.85 6.27 13.41
C GLY A 17 4.88 7.03 12.08
N ILE A 18 3.85 7.83 11.78
CA ILE A 18 3.82 8.77 10.65
C ILE A 18 4.53 10.05 11.08
N LYS A 19 5.56 10.46 10.34
CA LYS A 19 6.16 11.79 10.46
C LYS A 19 5.33 12.79 9.66
N ILE A 20 4.80 13.80 10.35
CA ILE A 20 3.97 14.84 9.75
C ILE A 20 4.79 16.11 9.68
N THR A 21 5.01 16.61 8.46
CA THR A 21 5.69 17.89 8.23
C THR A 21 4.72 18.85 7.57
N ARG A 22 4.58 20.05 8.13
CA ARG A 22 3.66 21.08 7.63
C ARG A 22 4.43 22.34 7.24
N ASP A 23 4.42 22.66 5.94
CA ASP A 23 4.92 23.92 5.40
C ASP A 23 3.72 24.83 5.08
N ARG A 24 3.51 25.86 5.90
CA ARG A 24 2.40 26.81 5.69
C ARG A 24 2.63 27.74 4.52
N ARG A 25 3.87 28.13 4.24
CA ARG A 25 4.21 29.05 3.15
C ARG A 25 3.92 28.39 1.80
N ARG A 26 4.27 27.10 1.67
CA ARG A 26 3.99 26.27 0.48
C ARG A 26 2.65 25.56 0.52
N ARG A 27 1.79 25.84 1.52
CA ARG A 27 0.50 25.17 1.76
C ARG A 27 0.59 23.64 1.61
N ARG A 28 1.60 23.01 2.20
CA ARG A 28 1.90 21.58 2.03
C ARG A 28 1.92 20.84 3.36
N ILE A 29 1.33 19.65 3.38
CA ILE A 29 1.48 18.65 4.43
C ILE A 29 2.13 17.42 3.82
N SER A 30 3.18 16.92 4.43
CA SER A 30 3.86 15.69 4.03
C SER A 30 3.71 14.63 5.10
N LEU A 31 3.33 13.42 4.70
CA LEU A 31 3.26 12.24 5.54
C LEU A 31 4.39 11.30 5.13
N GLY A 32 5.31 11.03 6.05
CA GLY A 32 6.46 10.17 5.80
C GLY A 32 6.53 9.01 6.78
N LEU A 33 6.95 7.83 6.29
CA LEU A 33 7.06 6.60 7.08
C LEU A 33 8.51 6.17 7.31
N MET A 34 9.48 7.06 7.07
CA MET A 34 10.91 6.73 7.07
C MET A 34 11.37 6.00 8.34
N ALA A 35 10.99 6.47 9.54
CA ALA A 35 11.41 5.85 10.79
C ALA A 35 10.88 4.41 10.90
N TYR A 36 9.58 4.23 10.62
CA TYR A 36 8.92 2.92 10.62
C TYR A 36 9.54 1.95 9.59
N ILE A 37 9.79 2.43 8.37
CA ILE A 37 10.42 1.63 7.32
C ILE A 37 11.85 1.24 7.72
N LYS A 38 12.63 2.14 8.32
CA LYS A 38 13.99 1.82 8.80
C LYS A 38 13.98 0.76 9.89
N GLU A 39 13.05 0.83 10.84
CA GLU A 39 12.85 -0.22 11.86
C GLU A 39 12.47 -1.56 11.24
N MET A 40 11.57 -1.55 10.25
CA MET A 40 11.18 -2.74 9.49
C MET A 40 12.39 -3.35 8.75
N VAL A 41 13.18 -2.53 8.06
CA VAL A 41 14.40 -2.96 7.37
C VAL A 41 15.41 -3.56 8.34
N ASN A 42 15.65 -2.90 9.48
CA ASN A 42 16.56 -3.43 10.51
C ASN A 42 16.09 -4.78 11.03
N LYS A 43 14.78 -4.94 11.28
CA LYS A 43 14.21 -6.18 11.78
C LYS A 43 14.29 -7.34 10.78
N TRP A 44 13.94 -7.11 9.52
CA TRP A 44 13.75 -8.19 8.54
C TRP A 44 14.95 -8.43 7.62
N LEU A 45 15.79 -7.41 7.39
CA LEU A 45 17.02 -7.51 6.61
C LEU A 45 18.29 -7.51 7.50
N GLY A 46 18.15 -7.40 8.82
CA GLY A 46 19.28 -7.42 9.75
C GLY A 46 20.25 -6.25 9.55
N GLY A 47 19.77 -5.11 9.04
CA GLY A 47 20.61 -3.96 8.72
C GLY A 47 21.37 -4.07 7.39
N ALA A 48 21.15 -5.13 6.61
CA ALA A 48 21.70 -5.22 5.27
C ALA A 48 21.15 -4.10 4.38
N ASN A 49 22.02 -3.43 3.62
CA ASN A 49 21.65 -2.37 2.69
C ASN A 49 21.12 -2.92 1.35
N GLU A 50 20.31 -3.97 1.41
CA GLU A 50 19.70 -4.57 0.23
C GLU A 50 18.52 -3.72 -0.25
N LYS A 51 18.46 -3.49 -1.56
CA LYS A 51 17.49 -2.60 -2.19
C LYS A 51 16.89 -3.22 -3.44
N SER A 52 15.69 -2.79 -3.81
CA SER A 52 15.06 -3.15 -5.07
C SER A 52 14.36 -1.95 -5.72
N TRP A 53 14.37 -1.89 -7.05
CA TRP A 53 13.70 -0.84 -7.83
C TRP A 53 12.24 -1.16 -8.14
N VAL A 54 11.80 -2.40 -7.93
CA VAL A 54 10.43 -2.84 -8.21
C VAL A 54 9.79 -3.47 -6.98
N PRO A 55 8.52 -3.17 -6.68
CA PRO A 55 7.84 -3.67 -5.49
C PRO A 55 7.61 -5.19 -5.57
N MET A 56 7.45 -5.74 -6.78
CA MET A 56 7.25 -7.16 -7.00
C MET A 56 7.86 -7.58 -8.34
N LEU A 57 8.63 -8.67 -8.35
CA LEU A 57 9.27 -9.19 -9.56
C LEU A 57 8.26 -9.86 -10.51
N SER A 58 7.36 -10.68 -9.95
CA SER A 58 6.29 -11.33 -10.70
C SER A 58 5.27 -11.95 -9.76
N VAL A 59 3.99 -11.86 -10.11
CA VAL A 59 2.90 -12.56 -9.41
C VAL A 59 3.06 -14.08 -9.52
N ALA A 60 3.60 -14.56 -10.65
CA ALA A 60 3.86 -15.99 -10.86
C ALA A 60 4.93 -16.53 -9.89
N ASN A 61 5.88 -15.68 -9.46
CA ASN A 61 6.91 -16.07 -8.50
C ASN A 61 6.35 -16.28 -7.08
N VAL A 62 5.16 -15.76 -6.80
CA VAL A 62 4.43 -15.98 -5.53
C VAL A 62 3.50 -17.20 -5.64
N ALA A 63 3.36 -17.78 -6.84
CA ALA A 63 2.38 -18.81 -7.13
C ALA A 63 2.98 -20.22 -7.01
N GLY A 64 3.33 -20.67 -5.81
CA GLY A 64 3.71 -22.06 -5.56
C GLY A 64 4.84 -22.21 -4.54
N GLY A 65 5.01 -23.42 -4.01
CA GLY A 65 5.99 -23.72 -2.97
C GLY A 65 5.37 -24.41 -1.77
N GLU A 66 6.23 -24.89 -0.90
CA GLU A 66 5.84 -25.59 0.32
C GLU A 66 5.30 -24.62 1.37
N ARG A 67 4.44 -25.15 2.24
CA ARG A 67 3.91 -24.39 3.37
C ARG A 67 5.06 -24.03 4.30
N CYS A 68 5.04 -22.80 4.78
CA CYS A 68 5.96 -22.37 5.81
C CYS A 68 5.74 -23.17 7.10
N GLU A 69 6.83 -23.47 7.81
CA GLU A 69 6.76 -23.94 9.19
C GLU A 69 6.02 -22.94 10.10
N PRO A 70 5.38 -23.38 11.20
CA PRO A 70 4.57 -22.52 12.06
C PRO A 70 5.29 -21.24 12.55
N GLN A 71 6.58 -21.32 12.91
CA GLN A 71 7.35 -20.14 13.31
C GLN A 71 7.50 -19.13 12.16
N ARG A 72 7.77 -19.60 10.93
CA ARG A 72 7.90 -18.72 9.75
C ARG A 72 6.54 -18.17 9.32
N ALA A 73 5.46 -18.94 9.47
CA ALA A 73 4.11 -18.49 9.19
C ALA A 73 3.71 -17.29 10.08
N LYS A 74 4.00 -17.35 11.39
CA LYS A 74 3.76 -16.22 12.30
C LYS A 74 4.55 -14.97 11.90
N LYS A 75 5.84 -15.14 11.57
CA LYS A 75 6.70 -14.04 11.08
C LYS A 75 6.18 -13.44 9.78
N TYR A 76 5.68 -14.27 8.86
CA TYR A 76 5.07 -13.80 7.62
C TYR A 76 3.82 -12.96 7.88
N GLN A 77 2.92 -13.40 8.75
CA GLN A 77 1.71 -12.66 9.10
C GLN A 77 2.03 -11.32 9.74
N GLU A 78 3.04 -11.29 10.61
CA GLU A 78 3.54 -10.04 11.19
C GLU A 78 4.06 -9.09 10.10
N LEU A 79 4.96 -9.55 9.23
CA LEU A 79 5.50 -8.74 8.14
C LEU A 79 4.41 -8.26 7.17
N ALA A 80 3.48 -9.14 6.78
CA ALA A 80 2.36 -8.79 5.91
C ALA A 80 1.47 -7.71 6.52
N GLY A 81 1.22 -7.77 7.83
CA GLY A 81 0.49 -6.71 8.56
C GLY A 81 1.22 -5.37 8.55
N GLN A 82 2.54 -5.38 8.75
CA GLN A 82 3.36 -4.16 8.67
C GLN A 82 3.34 -3.55 7.26
N LEU A 83 3.48 -4.38 6.22
CA LEU A 83 3.40 -3.95 4.82
C LEU A 83 2.02 -3.36 4.48
N LEU A 84 0.94 -3.97 4.98
CA LEU A 84 -0.42 -3.48 4.83
C LEU A 84 -0.60 -2.11 5.47
N TRP A 85 -0.02 -1.89 6.66
CA TRP A 85 -0.04 -0.59 7.30
C TRP A 85 0.69 0.48 6.49
N VAL A 86 1.90 0.19 5.98
CA VAL A 86 2.66 1.12 5.12
C VAL A 86 1.86 1.49 3.87
N SER A 87 1.28 0.46 3.22
CA SER A 87 0.51 0.64 1.99
C SER A 87 -0.71 1.53 2.19
N ASN A 88 -1.48 1.29 3.25
CA ASN A 88 -2.72 2.04 3.52
C ASN A 88 -2.47 3.46 4.05
N THR A 89 -1.25 3.75 4.54
CA THR A 89 -0.98 5.01 5.24
C THR A 89 -0.38 6.08 4.32
N ALA A 90 0.63 5.73 3.51
CA ALA A 90 1.34 6.74 2.72
C ALA A 90 2.01 6.24 1.43
N GLN A 91 1.94 4.94 1.12
CA GLN A 91 2.58 4.34 -0.05
C GLN A 91 1.57 3.60 -0.95
N PRO A 92 0.83 4.33 -1.80
CA PRO A 92 -0.12 3.72 -2.75
C PRO A 92 0.57 2.81 -3.77
N ASP A 93 1.83 3.06 -4.10
CA ASP A 93 2.62 2.34 -5.11
C ASP A 93 2.82 0.85 -4.79
N ILE A 94 2.77 0.45 -3.52
CA ILE A 94 2.90 -0.95 -3.11
C ILE A 94 1.55 -1.69 -2.98
N ALA A 95 0.41 -1.01 -3.15
CA ALA A 95 -0.92 -1.55 -2.83
C ALA A 95 -1.24 -2.87 -3.54
N PHE A 96 -0.92 -2.96 -4.84
CA PHE A 96 -1.11 -4.19 -5.60
C PHE A 96 -0.29 -5.35 -5.03
N ALA A 97 1.00 -5.11 -4.81
CA ALA A 97 1.93 -6.14 -4.40
C ALA A 97 1.65 -6.63 -2.96
N VAL A 98 1.29 -5.71 -2.06
CA VAL A 98 0.80 -6.06 -0.72
C VAL A 98 -0.52 -6.84 -0.81
N GLY A 99 -1.45 -6.43 -1.67
CA GLY A 99 -2.70 -7.15 -1.91
C GLY A 99 -2.50 -8.58 -2.41
N VAL A 100 -1.42 -8.86 -3.15
CA VAL A 100 -1.02 -10.23 -3.53
C VAL A 100 -0.48 -10.99 -2.32
N LEU A 101 0.41 -10.40 -1.52
CA LEU A 101 0.97 -11.02 -0.31
C LEU A 101 -0.13 -11.35 0.72
N SER A 102 -1.10 -10.46 0.89
CA SER A 102 -2.21 -10.67 1.84
C SER A 102 -3.02 -11.95 1.56
N ARG A 103 -3.04 -12.44 0.31
CA ARG A 103 -3.76 -13.69 -0.07
C ARG A 103 -3.17 -14.93 0.58
N TYR A 104 -1.89 -14.88 0.99
CA TYR A 104 -1.18 -15.99 1.60
C TYR A 104 -1.11 -15.88 3.13
N MET A 105 -1.81 -14.93 3.77
CA MET A 105 -1.76 -14.77 5.23
C MET A 105 -2.29 -15.99 5.98
N SER A 106 -3.33 -16.65 5.48
CA SER A 106 -3.91 -17.83 6.13
C SER A 106 -3.03 -19.06 6.01
N ILE A 107 -2.37 -19.25 4.86
CA ILE A 107 -1.47 -20.38 4.59
C ILE A 107 -0.22 -19.84 3.88
N PRO A 108 0.76 -19.31 4.63
CA PRO A 108 1.98 -18.78 4.06
C PRO A 108 2.82 -19.89 3.40
N ILE A 109 3.45 -19.54 2.28
CA ILE A 109 4.34 -20.42 1.53
C ILE A 109 5.71 -19.75 1.35
N ASP A 110 6.76 -20.55 1.09
CA ASP A 110 8.14 -20.04 1.05
C ASP A 110 8.36 -18.94 0.00
N SER A 111 7.70 -19.05 -1.16
CA SER A 111 7.74 -18.04 -2.20
C SER A 111 7.11 -16.71 -1.79
N ALA A 112 5.99 -16.75 -1.05
CA ALA A 112 5.36 -15.57 -0.49
C ALA A 112 6.26 -14.90 0.56
N TRP A 113 6.94 -15.70 1.39
CA TRP A 113 7.96 -15.19 2.32
C TRP A 113 9.08 -14.46 1.57
N LYS A 114 9.66 -15.06 0.53
CA LYS A 114 10.70 -14.43 -0.30
C LYS A 114 10.20 -13.13 -0.94
N ALA A 115 8.96 -13.11 -1.44
CA ALA A 115 8.36 -11.92 -2.02
C ALA A 115 8.10 -10.81 -0.97
N ALA A 116 7.71 -11.16 0.25
CA ALA A 116 7.57 -10.21 1.35
C ALA A 116 8.93 -9.61 1.75
N ILE A 117 9.99 -10.41 1.81
CA ILE A 117 11.35 -9.91 2.04
C ILE A 117 11.82 -9.01 0.90
N HIS A 118 11.52 -9.36 -0.36
CA HIS A 118 11.77 -8.49 -1.52
C HIS A 118 11.07 -7.14 -1.38
N MET A 119 9.83 -7.12 -0.89
CA MET A 119 9.10 -5.88 -0.61
C MET A 119 9.84 -4.99 0.39
N VAL A 120 10.41 -5.57 1.44
CA VAL A 120 11.22 -4.80 2.41
C VAL A 120 12.45 -4.16 1.74
N LYS A 121 13.07 -4.83 0.76
CA LYS A 121 14.17 -4.25 -0.04
C LYS A 121 13.69 -3.08 -0.89
N TYR A 122 12.50 -3.18 -1.49
CA TYR A 122 11.90 -2.06 -2.21
C TYR A 122 11.63 -0.87 -1.26
N LEU A 123 11.04 -1.12 -0.10
CA LEU A 123 10.83 -0.10 0.92
C LEU A 123 12.13 0.54 1.40
N ASN A 124 13.22 -0.23 1.48
CA ASN A 124 14.53 0.33 1.81
C ASN A 124 15.03 1.30 0.72
N GLN A 125 14.72 1.04 -0.55
CA GLN A 125 15.02 1.95 -1.66
C GLN A 125 14.14 3.21 -1.63
N THR A 126 12.88 3.08 -1.21
CA THR A 126 11.88 4.16 -1.23
C THR A 126 11.56 4.74 0.16
N ASN A 127 12.44 4.54 1.15
CA ASN A 127 12.17 4.91 2.55
C ASN A 127 12.01 6.43 2.77
N GLU A 128 12.46 7.25 1.81
CA GLU A 128 12.34 8.71 1.85
C GLU A 128 11.06 9.22 1.18
N TYR A 129 10.28 8.34 0.53
CA TYR A 129 9.04 8.74 -0.13
C TYR A 129 8.03 9.26 0.89
N GLN A 130 7.31 10.30 0.48
CA GLN A 130 6.31 10.98 1.30
C GLN A 130 5.05 11.24 0.49
N LEU A 131 3.91 11.04 1.14
CA LEU A 131 2.63 11.48 0.59
C LEU A 131 2.51 12.99 0.80
N HIS A 132 2.32 13.74 -0.28
CA HIS A 132 2.17 15.18 -0.22
C HIS A 132 0.73 15.60 -0.46
N LEU A 133 0.13 16.23 0.55
CA LEU A 133 -1.12 16.95 0.44
C LEU A 133 -0.79 18.43 0.20
N ARG A 134 -1.23 18.99 -0.91
CA ARG A 134 -0.94 20.35 -1.36
C ARG A 134 -2.21 21.18 -1.34
N GLY A 135 -2.07 22.47 -1.07
CA GLY A 135 -3.15 23.45 -1.18
C GLY A 135 -3.00 24.40 -2.37
N GLU A 136 -2.04 24.16 -3.25
CA GLU A 136 -1.86 24.93 -4.49
C GLU A 136 -2.86 24.44 -5.53
N THR A 137 -3.56 25.40 -6.15
CA THR A 137 -4.47 25.17 -7.26
C THR A 137 -3.66 25.05 -8.56
N ASN A 138 -3.41 23.83 -9.02
CA ASN A 138 -2.93 23.60 -10.39
C ASN A 138 -4.10 23.81 -11.37
N GLU A 139 -3.88 23.76 -12.68
CA GLU A 139 -4.94 23.89 -13.72
C GLU A 139 -6.13 22.90 -13.56
N HIS A 140 -5.96 21.84 -12.77
CA HIS A 140 -7.01 20.88 -12.39
C HIS A 140 -7.79 21.27 -11.12
N SER A 141 -7.58 22.47 -10.57
CA SER A 141 -8.14 22.93 -9.29
C SER A 141 -9.65 23.06 -9.27
N ASP A 142 -10.26 23.14 -10.45
CA ASP A 142 -11.71 23.26 -10.58
C ASP A 142 -12.40 21.89 -10.39
N THR A 143 -11.65 20.79 -10.49
CA THR A 143 -12.17 19.44 -10.23
C THR A 143 -11.99 19.09 -8.75
N LEU A 144 -13.11 19.10 -8.01
CA LEU A 144 -13.14 18.78 -6.58
C LEU A 144 -12.62 17.35 -6.30
N VAL A 145 -13.07 16.38 -7.11
CA VAL A 145 -12.74 14.96 -6.98
C VAL A 145 -12.39 14.39 -8.34
N THR A 146 -11.22 13.77 -8.44
CA THR A 146 -10.81 13.01 -9.63
C THR A 146 -10.52 11.59 -9.21
N MET A 147 -10.97 10.61 -10.00
CA MET A 147 -10.71 9.21 -9.72
C MET A 147 -10.14 8.53 -10.96
N TYR A 148 -9.11 7.72 -10.73
CA TYR A 148 -8.54 6.87 -11.75
C TYR A 148 -8.80 5.42 -11.37
N THR A 149 -9.18 4.62 -12.36
CA THR A 149 -9.49 3.21 -12.20
C THR A 149 -8.82 2.43 -13.32
N ASP A 150 -8.38 1.22 -13.02
CA ASP A 150 -7.78 0.29 -13.98
C ASP A 150 -8.10 -1.15 -13.58
N ALA A 151 -8.27 -2.05 -14.55
CA ALA A 151 -8.57 -3.45 -14.32
C ALA A 151 -7.63 -4.39 -15.08
N ASN A 152 -7.00 -5.31 -14.36
CA ASN A 152 -6.27 -6.41 -14.98
C ASN A 152 -7.18 -7.65 -15.12
N TRP A 153 -7.69 -7.87 -16.33
CA TRP A 153 -8.63 -8.97 -16.64
C TRP A 153 -8.00 -10.35 -16.49
N ALA A 154 -8.72 -11.26 -15.83
CA ALA A 154 -8.34 -12.66 -15.67
C ALA A 154 -6.90 -12.89 -15.14
N SER A 155 -6.41 -11.93 -14.34
CA SER A 155 -5.01 -11.76 -13.93
C SER A 155 -4.29 -12.97 -13.31
N ASN A 156 -5.00 -13.95 -12.77
CA ASN A 156 -4.37 -15.13 -12.16
C ASN A 156 -5.22 -16.40 -12.29
N PRO A 157 -4.77 -17.45 -12.99
CA PRO A 157 -5.52 -18.72 -13.06
C PRO A 157 -5.84 -19.33 -11.68
N LYS A 158 -4.98 -19.11 -10.68
CA LYS A 158 -5.15 -19.65 -9.31
C LYS A 158 -6.18 -18.88 -8.47
N ASN A 159 -6.64 -17.70 -8.91
CA ASN A 159 -7.68 -16.94 -8.21
C ASN A 159 -9.09 -17.16 -8.81
N GLY A 160 -9.25 -18.17 -9.68
CA GLY A 160 -10.49 -18.43 -10.41
C GLY A 160 -10.66 -17.54 -11.63
N ARG A 161 -9.56 -17.05 -12.24
CA ARG A 161 -9.58 -16.07 -13.35
C ARG A 161 -10.35 -14.79 -13.02
N ARG A 162 -10.34 -14.39 -11.76
CA ARG A 162 -10.93 -13.11 -11.33
C ARG A 162 -9.96 -11.99 -11.65
N SER A 163 -10.50 -10.90 -12.15
CA SER A 163 -9.75 -9.69 -12.48
C SER A 163 -9.24 -9.02 -11.19
N THR A 164 -8.18 -8.23 -11.31
CA THR A 164 -7.71 -7.37 -10.22
C THR A 164 -8.07 -5.92 -10.55
N SER A 165 -8.87 -5.30 -9.69
CA SER A 165 -9.24 -3.89 -9.73
C SER A 165 -8.16 -3.04 -9.06
N GLY A 166 -7.88 -1.88 -9.62
CA GLY A 166 -7.07 -0.82 -9.02
C GLY A 166 -7.81 0.52 -9.09
N SER A 167 -7.75 1.31 -8.02
CA SER A 167 -8.33 2.65 -7.99
C SER A 167 -7.50 3.62 -7.15
N ILE A 168 -7.53 4.90 -7.51
CA ILE A 168 -6.98 6.00 -6.72
C ILE A 168 -7.85 7.25 -6.86
N THR A 169 -8.21 7.83 -5.72
CA THR A 169 -9.07 9.00 -5.62
C THR A 169 -8.24 10.20 -5.15
N TYR A 170 -8.37 11.28 -5.89
CA TYR A 170 -7.77 12.57 -5.61
C TYR A 170 -8.84 13.58 -5.20
N VAL A 171 -8.56 14.37 -4.17
CA VAL A 171 -9.36 15.53 -3.75
C VAL A 171 -8.48 16.75 -3.85
N TYR A 172 -8.89 17.76 -4.62
CA TYR A 172 -8.05 18.93 -4.94
C TYR A 172 -6.63 18.53 -5.41
N GLY A 173 -6.54 17.54 -6.30
CA GLY A 173 -5.25 17.04 -6.82
C GLY A 173 -4.38 16.30 -5.81
N CYS A 174 -4.89 15.99 -4.60
CA CYS A 174 -4.17 15.24 -3.58
C CYS A 174 -4.72 13.82 -3.45
N PRO A 175 -3.89 12.77 -3.48
CA PRO A 175 -4.35 11.40 -3.28
C PRO A 175 -4.85 11.23 -1.84
N VAL A 176 -6.10 10.80 -1.67
CA VAL A 176 -6.74 10.61 -0.36
C VAL A 176 -7.19 9.18 -0.11
N SER A 177 -7.40 8.39 -1.17
CA SER A 177 -7.81 6.99 -1.08
C SER A 177 -7.25 6.23 -2.27
N TRP A 178 -6.86 4.97 -2.04
CA TRP A 178 -6.40 4.06 -3.08
C TRP A 178 -6.69 2.63 -2.66
N LYS A 179 -6.83 1.75 -3.66
CA LYS A 179 -7.17 0.35 -3.42
C LYS A 179 -6.66 -0.53 -4.56
N SER A 180 -6.26 -1.74 -4.22
CA SER A 180 -6.09 -2.83 -5.18
C SER A 180 -6.66 -4.12 -4.60
N HIS A 181 -7.58 -4.77 -5.33
CA HIS A 181 -8.26 -5.98 -4.85
C HIS A 181 -8.67 -6.89 -6.00
N VAL A 182 -8.87 -8.17 -5.70
CA VAL A 182 -9.46 -9.12 -6.65
C VAL A 182 -10.97 -8.90 -6.69
N GLN A 183 -11.54 -8.79 -7.88
CA GLN A 183 -12.98 -8.66 -8.08
C GLN A 183 -13.72 -9.84 -7.45
N LYS A 184 -14.93 -9.60 -6.95
CA LYS A 184 -15.76 -10.66 -6.36
C LYS A 184 -16.34 -11.59 -7.43
N CYS A 185 -16.71 -11.04 -8.58
CA CYS A 185 -17.21 -11.76 -9.74
C CYS A 185 -16.09 -12.10 -10.74
N VAL A 186 -16.39 -13.01 -11.67
CA VAL A 186 -15.55 -13.30 -12.84
C VAL A 186 -16.06 -12.47 -14.00
N ALA A 187 -15.29 -11.48 -14.43
CA ALA A 187 -15.61 -10.70 -15.63
C ALA A 187 -15.33 -11.54 -16.89
N LEU A 188 -16.24 -11.52 -17.85
CA LEU A 188 -16.16 -12.26 -19.11
C LEU A 188 -15.34 -11.52 -20.18
N SER A 189 -15.05 -10.23 -19.96
CA SER A 189 -14.22 -9.43 -20.84
C SER A 189 -13.41 -8.38 -20.07
N ALA A 190 -12.39 -7.81 -20.73
CA ALA A 190 -11.64 -6.68 -20.19
C ALA A 190 -12.55 -5.46 -19.95
N VAL A 191 -13.50 -5.19 -20.86
CA VAL A 191 -14.44 -4.07 -20.73
C VAL A 191 -15.34 -4.24 -19.50
N GLU A 192 -15.83 -5.47 -19.26
CA GLU A 192 -16.62 -5.76 -18.06
C GLU A 192 -15.77 -5.62 -16.79
N ALA A 193 -14.51 -6.05 -16.82
CA ALA A 193 -13.60 -5.87 -15.69
C ALA A 193 -13.38 -4.37 -15.38
N GLU A 194 -13.18 -3.54 -16.40
CA GLU A 194 -13.08 -2.08 -16.25
C GLU A 194 -14.36 -1.47 -15.68
N PHE A 195 -15.52 -1.91 -16.17
CA PHE A 195 -16.82 -1.44 -15.67
C PHE A 195 -17.01 -1.78 -14.18
N VAL A 196 -16.63 -3.00 -13.76
CA VAL A 196 -16.67 -3.40 -12.35
C VAL A 196 -15.73 -2.54 -11.52
N THR A 197 -14.50 -2.31 -11.96
CA THR A 197 -13.53 -1.45 -11.25
C THR A 197 -14.07 -0.03 -11.11
N ALA A 198 -14.60 0.56 -12.18
CA ALA A 198 -15.20 1.89 -12.17
C ALA A 198 -16.37 1.97 -11.17
N SER A 199 -17.25 0.96 -11.15
CA SER A 199 -18.38 0.90 -10.24
C SER A 199 -17.98 0.69 -8.78
N GLU A 200 -16.92 -0.07 -8.49
CA GLU A 200 -16.45 -0.35 -7.12
C GLU A 200 -15.65 0.80 -6.51
N ALA A 201 -15.20 1.75 -7.33
CA ALA A 201 -14.38 2.86 -6.90
C ALA A 201 -15.20 4.08 -6.43
N VAL A 202 -16.46 4.19 -6.87
CA VAL A 202 -17.43 5.24 -6.48
C VAL A 202 -18.00 5.01 -5.09
#